data_AF-A0A2A2Y8E5-F1
#
_entry.id   AF-A0A2A2Y8E5-F1
#
_cell.length_a   1.000
_cell.length_b   1.000
_cell.length_c   1.000
_cell.angle_alpha   90.00
_cell.angle_beta   90.00
_cell.angle_gamma   90.00
#
_symmetry.space_group_name_H-M   'P 1'
#
loop_
_entity.id
_entity.type
_entity.pdbx_description
1 polymer ?
#
loop_
_entity_poly.entity_id
_entity_poly.type
_entity_poly.pdbx_seq_one_letter_code
_entity_poly.pdbx_strand_id
1 'polypeptide(L)' 'MKLLSRTLLCASTLLLCNCAEQLVRVQPYERGNLAGPLMSQERDPLQKAMTEHAYFSREASFGGGGVGGGGCGCN' A
#
# COMPACT_ATOMS: atom_id res chain seq x y z
N MET A 1 -16.22 4.33 39.42
CA MET A 1 -15.03 3.87 38.66
C MET A 1 -15.41 3.04 37.41
N LYS A 2 -16.25 2.00 37.51
CA LYS A 2 -16.66 1.18 36.35
C LYS A 2 -17.38 1.97 35.24
N LEU A 3 -18.21 2.95 35.61
CA LEU A 3 -18.91 3.81 34.63
C LEU A 3 -17.97 4.79 33.90
N LEU A 4 -16.93 5.26 34.59
CA LEU A 4 -15.89 6.13 34.01
C LEU A 4 -14.99 5.33 33.04
N SER A 5 -14.67 4.08 33.40
CA SER A 5 -13.93 3.18 32.52
C SER A 5 -14.72 2.81 31.25
N ARG A 6 -16.04 2.60 31.36
CA ARG A 6 -16.90 2.33 30.19
C ARG A 6 -17.01 3.52 29.25
N THR A 7 -17.12 4.74 29.80
CA THR A 7 -17.18 5.98 29.00
C THR A 7 -15.86 6.27 28.29
N LEU A 8 -14.72 6.05 28.96
CA LEU A 8 -13.39 6.16 28.35
C LEU A 8 -13.18 5.14 27.21
N LEU A 9 -13.65 3.90 27.38
CA LEU A 9 -13.52 2.86 26.34
C LEU A 9 -14.33 3.22 25.08
N CYS A 10 -15.57 3.70 25.23
CA CYS A 10 -16.39 4.16 24.08
C CYS A 10 -15.82 5.40 23.40
N ALA A 11 -15.21 6.32 24.15
CA ALA A 11 -14.57 7.50 23.58
C ALA A 11 -13.34 7.12 22.72
N SER A 12 -12.55 6.14 23.16
CA SER A 12 -11.38 5.64 22.42
C SER A 12 -11.76 5.03 21.07
N THR A 13 -12.85 4.27 20.99
CA THR A 13 -13.30 3.64 19.73
C THR A 13 -13.75 4.66 18.69
N LEU A 14 -14.29 5.81 19.11
CA LEU A 14 -14.71 6.88 18.19
C LEU A 14 -13.50 7.59 17.56
N LEU A 15 -12.40 7.76 18.30
CA LEU A 15 -11.18 8.41 17.80
C LEU A 15 -10.41 7.55 16.79
N LEU A 16 -10.57 6.23 16.84
CA LEU A 16 -9.88 5.29 15.93
C LEU A 16 -10.65 5.04 14.63
N CYS A 17 -11.86 5.59 14.46
CA CYS A 17 -12.67 5.42 13.26
C CYS A 17 -12.22 6.37 12.12
N ASN A 18 -11.02 6.16 11.59
CA ASN A 18 -10.47 6.95 10.46
C ASN A 18 -10.77 6.33 9.08
N CYS A 19 -11.55 5.24 9.02
CA CYS A 19 -11.88 4.53 7.78
C CYS A 19 -13.20 5.00 7.15
N ALA A 20 -13.56 6.28 7.27
CA ALA A 20 -14.78 6.77 6.64
C ALA A 20 -14.57 6.96 5.14
N GLU A 21 -15.49 6.43 4.33
CA GLU A 21 -15.49 6.55 2.87
C GLU A 21 -15.45 8.02 2.42
N GLN A 22 -15.97 8.95 3.23
CA GLN A 22 -15.89 10.40 3.00
C GLN A 22 -14.46 10.97 2.97
N LEU A 23 -13.45 10.28 3.53
CA LEU A 23 -12.05 10.69 3.38
C LEU A 23 -11.44 10.25 2.04
N VAL A 24 -12.06 9.30 1.34
CA VAL A 24 -11.59 8.82 0.04
C VAL A 24 -11.93 9.88 -1.01
N ARG A 25 -10.96 10.75 -1.30
CA ARG A 25 -11.09 11.85 -2.27
C ARG A 25 -11.15 11.38 -3.72
N VAL A 26 -10.73 10.15 -3.99
CA VAL A 26 -10.66 9.56 -5.33
C VAL A 26 -11.17 8.13 -5.26
N GLN A 27 -12.26 7.86 -5.97
CA GLN A 27 -12.87 6.53 -6.01
C GLN A 27 -11.96 5.55 -6.78
N PRO A 28 -11.96 4.25 -6.44
CA PRO A 28 -11.02 3.30 -7.01
C PRO A 28 -10.98 3.26 -8.54
N TYR A 29 -12.14 3.47 -9.19
CA TYR A 29 -12.27 3.52 -10.65
C TYR A 29 -11.85 4.85 -11.27
N GLU A 30 -11.85 5.96 -10.53
CA GLU A 30 -11.37 7.26 -11.00
C GLU A 30 -9.84 7.30 -11.12
N ARG A 31 -9.15 6.42 -10.38
CA ARG A 31 -7.68 6.32 -10.39
C ARG A 31 -7.12 6.07 -11.79
N GLY A 32 -7.82 5.30 -12.63
CA GLY A 32 -7.41 5.05 -14.01
C GLY A 32 -7.39 6.32 -14.87
N ASN A 33 -8.38 7.20 -14.67
CA ASN A 33 -8.49 8.46 -15.39
C ASN A 33 -7.51 9.53 -14.88
N LEU A 34 -7.14 9.47 -13.61
CA LEU A 34 -6.16 10.36 -12.98
C LEU A 34 -4.71 9.90 -13.20
N ALA A 35 -4.50 8.64 -13.62
CA ALA A 35 -3.18 8.11 -13.92
C ALA A 35 -2.64 8.73 -15.22
N GLY A 36 -1.54 9.48 -15.12
CA GLY A 36 -0.87 10.05 -16.28
C GLY A 36 0.17 9.10 -16.90
N PRO A 37 0.65 9.39 -18.14
CA PRO A 37 1.69 8.59 -18.80
C PRO A 37 3.00 8.46 -18.00
N LEU A 38 3.30 9.44 -17.14
CA LEU A 38 4.48 9.43 -16.27
C LEU A 38 4.41 8.39 -15.14
N MET A 39 3.20 7.95 -14.77
CA MET A 39 2.98 6.96 -13.72
C MET A 39 3.05 5.52 -14.26
N SER A 40 3.30 5.34 -15.56
CA SER A 40 3.45 4.03 -16.17
C SER A 40 4.73 3.33 -15.68
N GLN A 41 4.57 2.10 -15.18
CA GLN A 41 5.67 1.25 -14.71
C GLN A 41 6.69 0.94 -15.83
N GLU A 42 6.23 0.88 -17.08
CA GLU A 42 7.04 0.52 -18.25
C GLU A 42 7.64 1.74 -18.96
N ARG A 43 7.51 2.95 -18.39
CA ARG A 43 7.99 4.18 -19.04
C ARG A 43 9.51 4.17 -19.25
N ASP A 44 10.25 3.65 -18.28
CA ASP A 44 11.72 3.62 -18.30
C ASP A 44 12.22 2.22 -17.89
N PRO A 45 12.80 1.45 -18.83
CA PRO A 45 13.27 0.10 -18.56
C PRO A 45 14.45 0.07 -17.56
N LEU A 46 15.29 1.11 -17.53
CA LEU A 46 16.38 1.19 -16.57
C LEU A 46 15.84 1.42 -15.16
N GLN A 47 14.91 2.37 -15.01
CA GLN A 47 14.25 2.62 -13.73
C GLN A 47 13.57 1.35 -13.21
N LYS A 48 12.87 0.61 -14.09
CA LYS A 48 12.22 -0.66 -13.74
C LYS A 48 13.24 -1.67 -13.23
N ALA A 49 14.32 -1.93 -13.98
CA ALA A 49 15.36 -2.89 -13.60
C ALA A 49 16.04 -2.54 -12.26
N MET A 50 16.38 -1.27 -12.05
CA MET A 50 17.02 -0.81 -10.81
C MET A 50 16.08 -0.91 -9.60
N THR A 51 14.80 -0.57 -9.79
CA THR A 51 13.77 -0.67 -8.76
C THR A 51 13.57 -2.13 -8.36
N GLU A 52 13.42 -3.01 -9.36
CA GLU A 52 13.26 -4.44 -9.16
C GLU A 52 14.48 -5.06 -8.45
N HIS A 53 15.70 -4.69 -8.83
CA HIS A 53 16.92 -5.13 -8.14
C HIS A 53 16.92 -4.71 -6.66
N ALA A 54 16.52 -3.48 -6.34
CA ALA A 54 16.44 -3.00 -4.97
C ALA A 54 15.36 -3.73 -4.15
N TYR A 55 14.19 -3.97 -4.74
CA TYR A 55 13.10 -4.73 -4.11
C TYR A 55 13.51 -6.18 -3.85
N PHE A 56 14.08 -6.88 -4.84
CA PHE A 56 14.57 -8.25 -4.64
C PHE A 56 15.66 -8.35 -3.57
N SER A 57 16.56 -7.37 -3.52
CA SER A 57 17.65 -7.36 -2.54
C SER A 57 17.16 -7.17 -1.10
N ARG A 58 16.03 -6.48 -0.91
CA ARG A 58 15.48 -6.14 0.42
C ARG A 58 14.38 -7.07 0.87
N GLU A 59 13.54 -7.52 -0.06
CA GLU A 59 12.29 -8.21 0.17
C GLU A 59 12.29 -9.58 -0.53
N ALA A 60 13.48 -10.18 -0.63
CA ALA A 60 13.81 -11.49 -1.21
C ALA A 60 12.84 -12.64 -0.86
N SER A 61 12.08 -12.51 0.23
CA SER A 61 11.05 -13.45 0.69
C SER A 61 9.69 -13.31 -0.01
N PHE A 62 9.34 -12.14 -0.54
CA PHE A 62 7.99 -11.84 -1.06
C PHE A 62 7.87 -11.91 -2.58
N GLY A 63 9.00 -11.93 -3.30
CA GLY A 63 9.02 -11.96 -4.76
C GLY A 63 8.82 -10.61 -5.41
N GLY A 64 9.52 -10.41 -6.52
CA GLY A 64 9.44 -9.21 -7.33
C GLY A 64 8.27 -9.25 -8.31
N GLY A 65 8.29 -8.36 -9.29
CA GLY A 65 7.14 -8.03 -10.17
C GLY A 65 6.63 -9.14 -11.10
N GLY A 66 7.11 -10.38 -10.96
CA GLY A 66 6.72 -11.54 -11.77
C GLY A 66 6.01 -12.64 -10.96
N VAL A 67 5.14 -13.39 -11.64
CA VAL A 67 4.46 -14.58 -11.11
C VAL A 67 5.44 -15.75 -10.93
N GLY A 68 6.30 -15.68 -9.92
CA GLY A 68 7.25 -16.77 -9.63
C GLY A 68 8.35 -16.48 -8.61
N GLY A 69 8.44 -15.27 -8.05
CA GLY A 69 9.53 -14.90 -7.13
C GLY A 69 9.40 -15.42 -5.70
N GLY A 70 9.16 -16.71 -5.47
CA GLY A 70 9.16 -17.25 -4.11
C GLY A 70 10.57 -17.29 -3.51
N GLY A 71 10.89 -16.39 -2.57
CA GLY A 71 11.75 -16.67 -1.41
C GLY A 71 13.17 -17.22 -1.62
N CYS A 72 14.13 -16.33 -1.92
CA CYS A 72 15.54 -16.33 -1.45
C CYS A 72 16.35 -15.16 -2.04
N GLY A 73 15.76 -14.37 -2.95
CA GLY A 73 16.46 -13.29 -3.65
C GLY A 73 17.33 -13.77 -4.82
N CYS A 74 17.22 -15.05 -5.18
CA CYS A 74 17.97 -15.69 -6.24
C CYS A 74 17.08 -15.79 -7.50
N ASN A 75 16.90 -14.69 -8.24
CA ASN A 75 16.41 -14.72 -9.62
C ASN A 75 17.59 -14.66 -10.58
#